data_AF-A0A2W6ANW7-F1
#
_entry.id   AF-A0A2W6ANW7-F1
#
_cell.length_a   1.000
_cell.length_b   1.000
_cell.length_c   1.000
_cell.angle_alpha   90.00
_cell.angle_beta   90.00
_cell.angle_gamma   90.00
#
_symmetry.space_group_name_H-M   'P 1'
#
loop_
_entity.id
_entity.type
_entity.pdbx_description
1 polymer ?
#
loop_
_entity_poly.entity_id
_entity_poly.type
_entity_poly.pdbx_seq_one_letter_code
_entity_poly.pdbx_strand_id
1 'polypeptide(L)' 'MEVRRTADAIHLDFSGEAARQVVVVPLGLLGAADPEQEEMRLLAQLRRMGYHTSHQPPET' A
#
# COMPACT_ATOMS: atom_id res chain seq x y z
N MET A 1 5.22 -8.84 1.24
CA MET A 1 4.85 -7.64 0.47
C MET A 1 5.00 -6.45 1.39
N GLU A 2 5.76 -5.45 0.96
CA GLU A 2 5.97 -4.21 1.71
C GLU A 2 4.98 -3.15 1.21
N VAL A 3 4.40 -2.40 2.13
CA VAL A 3 3.53 -1.27 1.82
C VAL A 3 4.15 -0.03 2.40
N ARG A 4 4.35 0.97 1.53
CA ARG A 4 4.92 2.26 1.88
C ARG A 4 4.01 3.37 1.38
N ARG A 5 3.72 4.35 2.23
CA ARG A 5 2.96 5.53 1.84
C ARG A 5 3.86 6.75 1.65
N THR A 6 3.59 7.51 0.60
CA THR A 6 4.12 8.86 0.36
C THR A 6 3.00 9.89 0.56
N ALA A 7 3.31 11.17 0.38
CA ALA A 7 2.33 12.24 0.49
C ALA A 7 1.16 12.11 -0.51
N ASP A 8 1.38 11.43 -1.64
CA ASP A 8 0.49 11.39 -2.80
C ASP A 8 0.11 9.97 -3.28
N ALA A 9 0.78 8.92 -2.78
CA ALA A 9 0.56 7.56 -3.25
C ALA A 9 0.83 6.48 -2.18
N ILE A 10 0.30 5.28 -2.43
CA ILE A 10 0.63 4.06 -1.72
C ILE A 10 1.42 3.16 -2.66
N HIS A 11 2.62 2.77 -2.25
CA HIS A 11 3.49 1.84 -2.95
C HIS A 11 3.32 0.44 -2.36
N LEU A 12 2.96 -0.51 -3.22
CA LEU A 12 2.84 -1.93 -2.90
C LEU A 12 4.00 -2.67 -3.56
N ASP A 13 4.91 -3.19 -2.75
CA ASP A 13 6.08 -3.93 -3.20
C ASP A 13 5.89 -5.43 -3.01
N PHE A 14 5.75 -6.12 -4.13
CA PHE A 14 5.60 -7.57 -4.21
C PHE A 14 6.96 -8.19 -4.51
N SER A 15 7.61 -8.76 -3.50
CA SER A 15 8.80 -9.59 -3.68
C SER A 15 8.40 -11.07 -3.76
N GLY A 16 8.60 -11.68 -4.93
CA GLY A 16 8.50 -13.12 -5.15
C GLY A 16 9.85 -13.70 -5.59
N GLU A 17 9.96 -15.03 -5.60
CA GLU A 17 11.21 -15.76 -5.90
C GLU A 17 11.81 -15.43 -7.29
N ALA A 18 10.95 -15.04 -8.25
CA ALA A 18 11.33 -14.76 -9.62
C ALA A 18 11.34 -13.26 -10.00
N ALA A 19 10.69 -12.38 -9.22
CA ALA A 19 10.61 -10.96 -9.56
C ALA A 19 10.14 -10.09 -8.39
N ARG A 20 10.59 -8.83 -8.41
CA ARG A 20 10.02 -7.73 -7.62
C ARG A 20 9.06 -6.93 -8.50
N GLN A 21 7.82 -6.77 -8.08
CA GLN A 21 6.83 -5.91 -8.74
C GLN A 21 6.44 -4.78 -7.80
N VAL A 22 6.31 -3.57 -8.34
CA VAL A 22 5.87 -2.39 -7.57
C VAL A 22 4.59 -1.87 -8.21
N VAL A 23 3.52 -1.77 -7.41
CA VAL A 23 2.27 -1.11 -7.81
C VAL A 23 2.16 0.19 -7.04
N VAL A 24 1.98 1.29 -7.76
CA VAL A 24 1.78 2.62 -7.17
C VAL A 24 0.30 2.96 -7.30
N VAL A 25 -0.36 3.22 -6.18
CA VAL A 25 -1.76 3.60 -6.10
C VAL A 25 -1.83 5.07 -5.69
N PRO A 26 -2.11 6.00 -6.63
CA PRO A 26 -2.28 7.40 -6.29
C PRO A 26 -3.44 7.60 -5.32
N LEU A 27 -3.21 8.33 -4.22
CA LEU A 27 -4.23 8.62 -3.19
C LEU A 27 -5.41 9.40 -3.78
N GLY A 28 -5.16 10.25 -4.78
CA GLY A 28 -6.20 10.98 -5.50
C GLY A 28 -7.21 10.09 -6.24
N LEU A 29 -6.85 8.83 -6.57
CA LEU A 29 -7.77 7.87 -7.18
C LEU A 29 -8.63 7.13 -6.14
N LEU A 30 -8.24 7.14 -4.87
CA LEU A 30 -9.00 6.54 -3.77
C LEU A 30 -10.15 7.44 -3.29
N GLY A 31 -10.18 8.70 -3.76
CA GLY A 31 -11.35 9.59 -3.60
C GLY A 31 -11.68 9.96 -2.16
N ALA A 32 -10.72 9.89 -1.24
CA ALA A 32 -10.98 10.03 0.19
C ALA A 32 -10.57 11.37 0.78
N ALA A 33 -11.38 11.82 1.73
CA ALA A 33 -11.10 12.96 2.59
C ALA A 33 -9.96 12.67 3.60
N ASP A 34 -9.62 11.40 3.84
CA ASP A 34 -8.58 10.95 4.77
C ASP A 34 -7.71 9.83 4.15
N PRO A 35 -6.49 10.16 3.69
CA PRO A 35 -5.57 9.22 3.07
C PRO A 35 -5.15 8.03 3.95
N GLU A 36 -5.10 8.24 5.26
CA GLU A 36 -4.66 7.21 6.21
C GLU A 36 -5.70 6.11 6.35
N GLN A 37 -6.99 6.49 6.36
CA GLN A 37 -8.08 5.51 6.40
C GLN A 37 -8.13 4.64 5.14
N GLU A 38 -7.91 5.22 3.96
CA GLU A 38 -7.87 4.44 2.72
C GLU A 38 -6.67 3.50 2.65
N GLU A 39 -5.51 3.92 3.15
CA GLU A 39 -4.36 3.04 3.31
C GLU A 39 -4.69 1.85 4.22
N MET A 40 -5.28 2.10 5.38
CA MET A 40 -5.68 1.04 6.31
C MET A 40 -6.71 0.09 5.68
N ARG A 41 -7.66 0.62 4.90
CA ARG A 41 -8.66 -0.17 4.18
C ARG A 41 -8.01 -1.06 3.11
N LEU A 42 -7.09 -0.51 2.33
CA LEU A 42 -6.34 -1.24 1.31
C LEU A 42 -5.50 -2.36 1.95
N LEU A 43 -4.79 -2.06 3.04
CA LEU A 43 -4.02 -3.04 3.81
C LEU A 43 -4.91 -4.17 4.36
N ALA A 44 -6.08 -3.83 4.91
CA ALA A 44 -7.02 -4.83 5.40
C ALA A 44 -7.53 -5.74 4.28
N GLN A 45 -7.82 -5.20 3.09
CA GLN A 45 -8.22 -5.99 1.92
C GLN A 45 -7.09 -6.94 1.48
N LEU A 46 -5.86 -6.45 1.41
CA LEU A 46 -4.69 -7.26 1.04
C LEU A 46 -4.46 -8.42 2.03
N ARG A 47 -4.57 -8.17 3.34
CA ARG A 47 -4.48 -9.23 4.36
C ARG A 47 -5.60 -10.26 4.22
N ARG A 48 -6.84 -9.82 3.93
CA ARG A 48 -7.97 -10.74 3.68
C ARG A 48 -7.77 -11.63 2.47
N MET A 49 -7.02 -11.16 1.46
CA MET A 49 -6.63 -11.97 0.29
C MET A 49 -5.44 -12.90 0.58
N GLY A 50 -4.89 -12.90 1.80
CA GLY A 50 -3.78 -13.77 2.21
C GLY A 50 -2.39 -13.18 2.02
N TYR A 51 -2.28 -11.90 1.63
CA TYR A 51 -0.97 -11.25 1.49
C TYR A 51 -0.40 -10.84 2.85
N HIS A 52 0.87 -11.19 3.10
CA HIS A 52 1.64 -10.63 4.20
C HIS A 52 2.08 -9.21 3.87
N THR A 53 1.50 -8.24 4.59
CA THR A 53 1.80 -6.80 4.46
C THR A 53 2.70 -6.33 5.62
N SER A 54 3.83 -5.68 5.34
CA SER A 54 4.54 -4.83 6.30
C SER A 54 4.18 -3.37 6.04
N HIS A 55 3.74 -2.64 7.06
CA HIS A 55 3.46 -1.21 6.97
C HIS A 55 4.67 -0.45 7.49
N GLN A 56 5.31 0.34 6.61
CA GLN A 56 6.32 1.31 7.02
C GLN A 56 5.66 2.68 7.19
N PRO A 57 5.94 3.40 8.29
CA PRO A 57 5.48 4.78 8.43
C PRO A 57 6.02 5.63 7.28
N PRO A 58 5.24 6.64 6.82
CA PRO A 58 5.70 7.54 5.78
C PRO A 58 6.99 8.24 6.21
N GLU A 59 7.96 8.33 5.30
CA GLU A 59 9.15 9.15 5.51
C GLU A 59 8.70 10.63 5.55
N THR A 60 8.88 11.27 6.71
CA THR A 60 8.62 12.71 6.98
C THR A 60 9.47 13.62 6.11
#